data_AF-A0A1L3F375-F1
#
_entry.id   AF-A0A1L3F375-F1
#
_cell.length_a   1.000
_cell.length_b   1.000
_cell.length_c   1.000
_cell.angle_alpha   90.00
_cell.angle_beta   90.00
_cell.angle_gamma   90.00
#
_symmetry.space_group_name_H-M   'P 1'
#
loop_
_entity.id
_entity.type
_entity.pdbx_description
1 polymer ?
#
loop_
_entity_poly.entity_id
_entity_poly.type
_entity_poly.pdbx_seq_one_letter_code
_entity_poly.pdbx_strand_id
1 'polypeptide(L)'
;MGAEQPETIAAIVAAHRAGTITPAQTVARAYQRIRDHNDPAIFISLRDEKDAIAEAEKLAARKDATGLPLYGVPVAVKDNIDALGFPTTAACPAFSYTPTHDSTAVERLRAAGAIIIGKTNLDQFATGLVGVRSPYGIPKNSIREDLIPGGSSSGSAVAVGAGLVPLSLGTDTAGSGRVPAMLNNIVGLKPSLGMISTAGLVPACRTLDCISVFALTVDDAALALSVMAGPDQADPFSRDRPLGAITPFPANLRLGVPRNGQLIFFGDRKAEAAYGDALKRWTALGAELVEFDLEPFYETARLLYEGPWVAERYLVIKDLLASAPDSIHPVTREITVAGARLTAAETFSALYRLQGLRKIAERTFANIDALVLPTAPTAYTTAQVLANPIELNSRLGTYTNFVNLLDLCGLAVPASMRTDGIPFGITLLAPAGRDALLASIGRVFHADTKLTVGAKGVAQAPLAPLAASSSDEIPIAVVGAHLSGMALNGELKALNGKLIEATRTAPDYKLYALQTTPPKPGMLRVEAGKGAAIELEIWSLSSCAFGKFINAIPAPMAIGTVRLADGRSVKGFLVEPEALGEAREITAYGGWRKFMAERTKT
;
A
#
# COMPACT_ATOMS: atom_id res chain seq x y z
N MET A 1 29.90 -17.12 17.96
CA MET A 1 28.74 -17.24 17.06
C MET A 1 28.03 -15.90 17.07
N GLY A 2 28.24 -15.08 16.03
CA GLY A 2 27.59 -13.77 15.95
C GLY A 2 26.07 -13.97 15.85
N ALA A 3 25.29 -13.19 16.59
CA ALA A 3 23.84 -13.26 16.53
C ALA A 3 23.38 -13.12 15.08
N GLU A 4 22.72 -14.16 14.54
CA GLU A 4 22.16 -14.14 13.20
C GLU A 4 21.14 -12.99 13.09
N GLN A 5 21.41 -12.05 12.19
CA GLN A 5 20.57 -10.88 11.98
C GLN A 5 19.29 -11.30 11.25
N PRO A 6 18.09 -10.82 11.64
CA PRO A 6 16.91 -10.87 10.77
C PRO A 6 17.23 -10.28 9.40
N GLU A 7 16.73 -10.95 8.36
CA GLU A 7 17.03 -10.60 6.98
C GLU A 7 15.80 -10.00 6.34
N THR A 8 15.97 -8.88 5.63
CA THR A 8 14.94 -8.28 4.78
C THR A 8 14.77 -9.09 3.50
N ILE A 9 13.64 -8.91 2.81
CA ILE A 9 13.44 -9.57 1.50
C ILE A 9 14.54 -9.14 0.53
N ALA A 10 14.84 -7.83 0.49
CA ALA A 10 15.90 -7.28 -0.34
C ALA A 10 17.27 -7.94 -0.09
N ALA A 11 17.65 -8.14 1.19
CA ALA A 11 18.93 -8.78 1.53
C ALA A 11 18.98 -10.25 1.09
N ILE A 12 17.90 -11.00 1.34
CA ILE A 12 17.78 -12.42 0.94
C ILE A 12 17.93 -12.56 -0.58
N VAL A 13 17.14 -11.81 -1.34
CA VAL A 13 17.14 -11.89 -2.80
C VAL A 13 18.48 -11.46 -3.39
N ALA A 14 19.11 -10.41 -2.85
CA ALA A 14 20.44 -9.99 -3.26
C ALA A 14 21.49 -11.09 -3.03
N ALA A 15 21.46 -11.74 -1.86
CA ALA A 15 22.39 -12.82 -1.54
C ALA A 15 22.17 -14.07 -2.41
N HIS A 16 20.92 -14.44 -2.69
CA HIS A 16 20.59 -15.53 -3.61
C HIS A 16 21.07 -15.25 -5.04
N ARG A 17 20.88 -14.01 -5.53
CA ARG A 17 21.34 -13.62 -6.87
C ARG A 17 22.87 -13.55 -6.97
N ALA A 18 23.55 -13.17 -5.89
CA ALA A 18 25.00 -13.16 -5.81
C ALA A 18 25.61 -14.57 -5.62
N GLY A 19 24.80 -15.58 -5.30
CA GLY A 19 25.26 -16.94 -5.00
C GLY A 19 26.02 -17.05 -3.67
N THR A 20 25.96 -16.03 -2.81
CA THR A 20 26.61 -16.06 -1.48
C THR A 20 25.85 -16.93 -0.48
N ILE A 21 24.56 -17.11 -0.70
CA ILE A 21 23.72 -18.07 0.00
C ILE A 21 22.68 -18.65 -0.95
N THR A 22 22.28 -19.91 -0.76
CA THR A 22 21.26 -20.55 -1.59
C THR A 22 19.86 -20.40 -0.98
N PRO A 23 18.78 -20.45 -1.79
CA PRO A 23 17.41 -20.55 -1.28
C PRO A 23 17.21 -21.66 -0.23
N ALA A 24 17.81 -22.83 -0.46
CA ALA A 24 17.76 -23.96 0.48
C ALA A 24 18.40 -23.63 1.83
N GLN A 25 19.57 -22.97 1.84
CA GLN A 25 20.24 -22.53 3.07
C GLN A 25 19.41 -21.47 3.82
N THR A 26 18.77 -20.54 3.10
CA THR A 26 17.88 -19.55 3.72
C THR A 26 16.65 -20.19 4.35
N VAL A 27 16.02 -21.16 3.67
CA VAL A 27 14.89 -21.92 4.25
C VAL A 27 15.35 -22.70 5.49
N ALA A 28 16.46 -23.43 5.42
CA ALA A 28 16.99 -24.17 6.57
C ALA A 28 17.27 -23.26 7.78
N ARG A 29 17.80 -22.05 7.56
CA ARG A 29 17.99 -21.05 8.63
C ARG A 29 16.68 -20.57 9.22
N ALA A 30 15.63 -20.36 8.42
CA ALA A 30 14.32 -20.00 8.94
C ALA A 30 13.78 -21.09 9.90
N TYR A 31 13.90 -22.37 9.52
CA TYR A 31 13.53 -23.49 10.39
C TYR A 31 14.39 -23.58 11.65
N GLN A 32 15.69 -23.30 11.55
CA GLN A 32 16.56 -23.22 12.72
C GLN A 32 16.13 -22.12 13.68
N ARG A 33 15.83 -20.91 13.17
CA ARG A 33 15.32 -19.80 13.98
C ARG A 33 13.99 -20.14 14.66
N ILE A 34 13.10 -20.87 13.99
CA ILE A 34 11.84 -21.34 14.57
C ILE A 34 12.10 -22.29 15.74
N ARG A 35 12.99 -23.27 15.57
CA ARG A 35 13.39 -24.19 16.65
C ARG A 35 14.01 -23.46 17.84
N ASP A 36 14.92 -22.52 17.57
CA ASP A 36 15.61 -21.78 18.62
C ASP A 36 14.69 -20.81 19.37
N HIS A 37 13.69 -20.25 18.69
CA HIS A 37 12.68 -19.39 19.32
C HIS A 37 11.71 -20.17 20.21
N ASN A 38 11.38 -21.41 19.83
CA ASN A 38 10.67 -22.39 20.64
C ASN A 38 9.33 -21.89 21.23
N ASP A 39 8.55 -21.15 20.42
CA ASP A 39 7.15 -20.83 20.73
C ASP A 39 6.22 -21.59 19.76
N PRO A 40 5.63 -22.72 20.19
CA PRO A 40 4.77 -23.52 19.33
C PRO A 40 3.44 -22.81 19.01
N ALA A 41 3.05 -21.76 19.73
CA ALA A 41 1.79 -21.08 19.49
C ALA A 41 1.83 -20.19 18.24
N ILE A 42 2.99 -19.91 17.66
CA ILE A 42 3.12 -19.06 16.46
C ILE A 42 2.55 -19.76 15.20
N PHE A 43 2.84 -21.04 15.03
CA PHE A 43 2.47 -21.81 13.85
C PHE A 43 1.46 -22.89 14.22
N ILE A 44 0.30 -22.89 13.57
CA ILE A 44 -0.68 -23.99 13.68
C ILE A 44 -0.16 -25.22 12.93
N SER A 45 0.48 -24.99 11.78
CA SER A 45 1.16 -26.04 11.03
C SER A 45 2.42 -25.52 10.37
N LEU A 46 3.45 -26.36 10.33
CA LEU A 46 4.67 -26.15 9.57
C LEU A 46 4.76 -27.24 8.52
N ARG A 47 5.31 -26.90 7.36
CA ARG A 47 5.67 -27.91 6.36
C ARG A 47 6.86 -28.69 6.88
N ASP A 48 6.98 -29.96 6.50
CA ASP A 48 8.21 -30.71 6.72
C ASP A 48 9.42 -29.94 6.16
N GLU A 49 10.47 -29.79 6.98
CA GLU A 49 11.64 -29.00 6.62
C GLU A 49 12.35 -29.54 5.38
N LYS A 50 12.40 -30.87 5.20
CA LYS A 50 13.02 -31.48 4.02
C LYS A 50 12.23 -31.16 2.76
N ASP A 51 10.91 -31.15 2.85
CA ASP A 51 10.04 -30.80 1.72
C ASP A 51 10.15 -29.32 1.33
N ALA A 52 10.27 -28.43 2.33
CA ALA A 52 10.48 -27.00 2.09
C ALA A 52 11.86 -26.73 1.46
N ILE A 53 12.91 -27.40 1.94
CA ILE A 53 14.26 -27.34 1.37
C ILE A 53 14.25 -27.88 -0.06
N ALA A 54 13.63 -29.03 -0.30
CA ALA A 54 13.53 -29.62 -1.63
C ALA A 54 12.76 -28.73 -2.62
N GLU A 55 11.73 -27.99 -2.17
CA GLU A 55 11.08 -26.97 -3.00
C GLU A 55 12.04 -25.83 -3.36
N ALA A 56 12.81 -25.35 -2.39
CA ALA A 56 13.78 -24.28 -2.62
C ALA A 56 14.90 -24.69 -3.59
N GLU A 57 15.36 -25.95 -3.53
CA GLU A 57 16.31 -26.53 -4.49
C GLU A 57 15.72 -26.62 -5.90
N LYS A 58 14.47 -27.10 -6.01
CA LYS A 58 13.75 -27.16 -7.29
C LYS A 58 13.55 -25.77 -7.90
N LEU A 59 13.24 -24.77 -7.08
CA LEU A 59 13.14 -23.38 -7.51
C LEU A 59 14.50 -22.89 -8.05
N ALA A 60 15.59 -23.12 -7.31
CA ALA A 60 16.93 -22.69 -7.72
C ALA A 60 17.43 -23.34 -9.01
N ALA A 61 16.93 -24.54 -9.35
CA ALA A 61 17.25 -25.23 -10.59
C ALA A 61 16.54 -24.65 -11.84
N ARG A 62 15.54 -23.78 -11.69
CA ARG A 62 14.86 -23.14 -12.82
C ARG A 62 15.73 -22.05 -13.44
N LYS A 63 15.74 -21.97 -14.77
CA LYS A 63 16.53 -20.97 -15.53
C LYS A 63 16.09 -19.52 -15.29
N ASP A 64 14.82 -19.30 -14.99
CA ASP A 64 14.22 -17.97 -14.80
C ASP A 64 14.20 -17.50 -13.32
N ALA A 65 14.58 -18.38 -12.38
CA ALA A 65 14.33 -18.12 -10.96
C ALA A 65 15.07 -16.91 -10.40
N THR A 66 16.27 -16.62 -10.88
CA THR A 66 17.06 -15.46 -10.42
C THR A 66 16.40 -14.12 -10.74
N GLY A 67 15.53 -14.07 -11.75
CA GLY A 67 14.75 -12.89 -12.12
C GLY A 67 13.51 -12.67 -11.25
N LEU A 68 13.09 -13.66 -10.45
CA LEU A 68 11.90 -13.58 -9.63
C LEU A 68 12.09 -12.59 -8.45
N PRO A 69 11.07 -11.80 -8.10
CA PRO A 69 11.21 -10.74 -7.09
C PRO A 69 11.25 -11.27 -5.65
N LEU A 70 10.72 -12.47 -5.39
CA LEU A 70 10.75 -13.13 -4.08
C LEU A 70 11.57 -14.43 -4.13
N TYR A 71 12.57 -14.50 -5.02
CA TYR A 71 13.37 -15.70 -5.26
C TYR A 71 13.90 -16.35 -3.97
N GLY A 72 13.32 -17.49 -3.58
CA GLY A 72 13.75 -18.28 -2.43
C GLY A 72 13.37 -17.71 -1.06
N VAL A 73 12.44 -16.76 -1.00
CA VAL A 73 12.07 -16.06 0.24
C VAL A 73 11.08 -16.92 1.04
N PRO A 74 11.38 -17.30 2.31
CA PRO A 74 10.45 -18.04 3.14
C PRO A 74 9.30 -17.14 3.61
N VAL A 75 8.07 -17.64 3.52
CA VAL A 75 6.85 -16.88 3.85
C VAL A 75 5.94 -17.70 4.76
N ALA A 76 5.39 -17.04 5.76
CA ALA A 76 4.34 -17.58 6.62
C ALA A 76 2.97 -17.02 6.22
N VAL A 77 1.92 -17.83 6.29
CA VAL A 77 0.57 -17.45 5.84
C VAL A 77 -0.42 -17.64 6.99
N LYS A 78 -1.28 -16.66 7.28
CA LYS A 78 -2.30 -16.82 8.32
C LYS A 78 -3.21 -18.01 8.04
N ASP A 79 -3.54 -18.80 9.05
CA ASP A 79 -4.30 -20.05 8.89
C ASP A 79 -5.81 -19.87 8.62
N ASN A 80 -6.20 -18.73 8.04
CA ASN A 80 -7.49 -18.56 7.38
C ASN A 80 -7.35 -18.29 5.88
N ILE A 81 -6.13 -18.34 5.34
CA ILE A 81 -5.81 -18.21 3.92
C ILE A 81 -5.35 -19.59 3.43
N ASP A 82 -5.93 -20.05 2.32
CA ASP A 82 -5.61 -21.33 1.73
C ASP A 82 -4.20 -21.33 1.12
N ALA A 83 -3.48 -22.40 1.44
CA ALA A 83 -2.19 -22.74 0.87
C ALA A 83 -2.15 -24.25 0.65
N LEU A 84 -1.92 -24.68 -0.59
CA LEU A 84 -1.85 -26.07 -0.98
C LEU A 84 -0.76 -26.79 -0.20
N GLY A 85 -1.09 -27.99 0.30
CA GLY A 85 -0.21 -28.80 1.15
C GLY A 85 -0.34 -28.54 2.64
N PHE A 86 -1.25 -27.65 3.06
CA PHE A 86 -1.56 -27.40 4.48
C PHE A 86 -3.06 -27.46 4.72
N PRO A 87 -3.53 -27.92 5.89
CA PRO A 87 -4.91 -27.67 6.29
C PRO A 87 -5.15 -26.17 6.49
N THR A 88 -6.41 -25.74 6.38
CA THR A 88 -6.90 -24.42 6.80
C THR A 88 -7.88 -24.64 7.94
N THR A 89 -7.61 -24.06 9.11
CA THR A 89 -8.43 -24.29 10.33
C THR A 89 -9.16 -23.05 10.83
N ALA A 90 -8.72 -21.86 10.45
CA ALA A 90 -9.14 -20.58 11.05
C ALA A 90 -9.05 -20.58 12.59
N ALA A 91 -8.04 -21.27 13.14
CA ALA A 91 -7.86 -21.56 14.56
C ALA A 91 -9.03 -22.29 15.22
N CYS A 92 -9.74 -23.14 14.46
CA CYS A 92 -10.80 -24.02 14.95
C CYS A 92 -10.56 -25.45 14.43
N PRO A 93 -10.13 -26.39 15.29
CA PRO A 93 -9.89 -27.77 14.88
C PRO A 93 -11.10 -28.43 14.20
N ALA A 94 -12.32 -28.13 14.67
CA ALA A 94 -13.56 -28.68 14.13
C ALA A 94 -13.96 -28.09 12.76
N PHE A 95 -13.38 -26.97 12.36
CA PHE A 95 -13.59 -26.33 11.05
C PHE A 95 -12.57 -26.79 9.99
N SER A 96 -11.52 -27.51 10.40
CA SER A 96 -10.38 -27.86 9.56
C SER A 96 -10.78 -28.54 8.25
N TYR A 97 -10.21 -28.06 7.14
CA TYR A 97 -10.28 -28.72 5.83
C TYR A 97 -8.94 -28.63 5.11
N THR A 98 -8.75 -29.49 4.10
CA THR A 98 -7.58 -29.41 3.22
C THR A 98 -7.98 -28.74 1.89
N PRO A 99 -7.46 -27.55 1.57
CA PRO A 99 -7.73 -26.89 0.30
C PRO A 99 -7.14 -27.68 -0.87
N THR A 100 -7.85 -27.68 -2.01
CA THR A 100 -7.40 -28.35 -3.24
C THR A 100 -6.55 -27.46 -4.14
N HIS A 101 -6.49 -26.15 -3.85
CA HIS A 101 -5.70 -25.15 -4.57
C HIS A 101 -5.14 -24.12 -3.57
N ASP A 102 -4.09 -23.39 -3.98
CA ASP A 102 -3.68 -22.19 -3.26
C ASP A 102 -4.78 -21.12 -3.35
N SER A 103 -4.85 -20.23 -2.36
CA SER A 103 -5.50 -18.93 -2.57
C SER A 103 -4.78 -18.14 -3.66
N THR A 104 -5.49 -17.26 -4.37
CA THR A 104 -4.88 -16.45 -5.45
C THR A 104 -3.68 -15.65 -4.96
N ALA A 105 -3.73 -15.14 -3.73
CA ALA A 105 -2.61 -14.43 -3.12
C ALA A 105 -1.38 -15.34 -2.93
N VAL A 106 -1.56 -16.56 -2.42
CA VAL A 106 -0.47 -17.53 -2.23
C VAL A 106 0.07 -18.03 -3.57
N GLU A 107 -0.78 -18.29 -4.55
CA GLU A 107 -0.38 -18.66 -5.91
C GLU A 107 0.54 -17.58 -6.51
N ARG A 108 0.14 -16.30 -6.43
CA ARG A 108 0.94 -15.17 -6.91
C ARG A 108 2.29 -15.05 -6.20
N LEU A 109 2.33 -15.27 -4.88
CA LEU A 109 3.59 -15.29 -4.13
C LEU A 109 4.52 -16.43 -4.58
N ARG A 110 4.00 -17.65 -4.75
CA ARG A 110 4.78 -18.80 -5.23
C ARG A 110 5.29 -18.58 -6.65
N ALA A 111 4.44 -18.04 -7.54
CA ALA A 111 4.84 -17.68 -8.90
C ALA A 111 5.98 -16.65 -8.91
N ALA A 112 6.03 -15.77 -7.90
CA ALA A 112 7.09 -14.80 -7.68
C ALA A 112 8.32 -15.34 -6.94
N GLY A 113 8.38 -16.65 -6.66
CA GLY A 113 9.54 -17.34 -6.09
C GLY A 113 9.51 -17.55 -4.58
N ALA A 114 8.43 -17.20 -3.89
CA ALA A 114 8.31 -17.41 -2.44
C ALA A 114 8.13 -18.89 -2.08
N ILE A 115 8.66 -19.30 -0.92
CA ILE A 115 8.51 -20.63 -0.34
C ILE A 115 7.59 -20.55 0.88
N ILE A 116 6.40 -21.12 0.80
CA ILE A 116 5.47 -21.13 1.94
C ILE A 116 5.90 -22.23 2.93
N ILE A 117 6.25 -21.82 4.16
CA ILE A 117 6.80 -22.74 5.18
C ILE A 117 5.81 -23.13 6.29
N GLY A 118 4.73 -22.37 6.48
CA GLY A 118 3.78 -22.64 7.56
C GLY A 118 2.52 -21.80 7.59
N LYS A 119 1.51 -22.33 8.27
CA LYS A 119 0.26 -21.65 8.61
C LYS A 119 0.35 -21.09 10.02
N THR A 120 0.13 -19.79 10.15
CA THR A 120 0.30 -19.06 11.42
C THR A 120 -1.00 -18.93 12.20
N ASN A 121 -0.87 -18.92 13.52
CA ASN A 121 -1.97 -18.83 14.46
C ASN A 121 -2.69 -17.47 14.39
N LEU A 122 -3.93 -17.45 14.85
CA LEU A 122 -4.83 -16.31 14.80
C LEU A 122 -5.86 -16.34 15.93
N ASP A 123 -6.46 -15.19 16.26
CA ASP A 123 -7.75 -15.21 16.98
C ASP A 123 -8.77 -15.97 16.11
N GLN A 124 -9.51 -16.91 16.72
CA GLN A 124 -10.39 -17.83 16.02
C GLN A 124 -11.38 -17.11 15.09
N PHE A 125 -11.50 -17.61 13.85
CA PHE A 125 -12.28 -17.01 12.76
C PHE A 125 -11.94 -15.53 12.51
N ALA A 126 -10.67 -15.16 12.73
CA ALA A 126 -10.18 -13.79 12.65
C ALA A 126 -11.00 -12.79 13.48
N THR A 127 -11.53 -13.21 14.65
CA THR A 127 -12.40 -12.40 15.51
C THR A 127 -11.67 -11.90 16.75
N GLY A 128 -10.89 -10.83 16.58
CA GLY A 128 -10.22 -10.13 17.68
C GLY A 128 -9.08 -9.25 17.19
N LEU A 129 -8.62 -8.38 18.08
CA LEU A 129 -7.44 -7.52 17.93
C LEU A 129 -6.35 -7.88 18.94
N VAL A 130 -6.48 -9.02 19.62
CA VAL A 130 -5.70 -9.35 20.82
C VAL A 130 -4.77 -10.55 20.65
N GLY A 131 -5.13 -11.53 19.82
CA GLY A 131 -4.30 -12.70 19.55
C GLY A 131 -4.32 -13.78 20.65
N VAL A 132 -5.25 -13.69 21.59
CA VAL A 132 -5.38 -14.62 22.74
C VAL A 132 -6.55 -15.60 22.61
N ARG A 133 -7.34 -15.53 21.53
CA ARG A 133 -8.59 -16.27 21.35
C ARG A 133 -8.39 -17.48 20.45
N SER A 134 -7.37 -18.29 20.74
CA SER A 134 -7.02 -19.48 19.94
C SER A 134 -6.87 -20.71 20.84
N PRO A 135 -7.46 -21.86 20.47
CA PRO A 135 -7.21 -23.12 21.16
C PRO A 135 -5.79 -23.67 20.90
N TYR A 136 -5.06 -23.12 19.93
CA TYR A 136 -3.67 -23.47 19.62
C TYR A 136 -2.64 -22.73 20.51
N GLY A 137 -3.11 -22.04 21.55
CA GLY A 137 -2.27 -21.27 22.46
C GLY A 137 -2.13 -19.80 22.06
N ILE A 138 -1.41 -19.05 22.89
CA ILE A 138 -1.19 -17.60 22.75
C ILE A 138 0.29 -17.39 22.34
N PRO A 139 0.56 -16.89 21.12
CA PRO A 139 1.91 -16.49 20.74
C PRO A 139 2.48 -15.46 21.73
N LYS A 140 3.75 -15.61 22.12
CA LYS A 140 4.45 -14.61 22.89
C LYS A 140 4.73 -13.39 22.02
N ASN A 141 4.43 -12.20 22.53
CA ASN A 141 4.79 -10.96 21.83
C ASN A 141 6.31 -10.88 21.63
N SER A 142 6.76 -10.51 20.42
CA SER A 142 8.18 -10.56 20.06
C SER A 142 9.04 -9.54 20.81
N ILE A 143 8.46 -8.43 21.26
CA ILE A 143 9.15 -7.33 21.93
C ILE A 143 9.14 -7.50 23.45
N ARG A 144 7.99 -7.88 24.00
CA ARG A 144 7.80 -7.97 25.45
C ARG A 144 6.80 -9.08 25.80
N GLU A 145 7.29 -10.20 26.32
CA GLU A 145 6.50 -11.44 26.47
C GLU A 145 5.21 -11.32 27.31
N ASP A 146 5.11 -10.35 28.22
CA ASP A 146 3.90 -10.11 29.01
C ASP A 146 2.79 -9.40 28.23
N LEU A 147 3.14 -8.71 27.13
CA LEU A 147 2.16 -8.09 26.22
C LEU A 147 1.43 -9.15 25.41
N ILE A 148 0.20 -8.81 25.03
CA ILE A 148 -0.48 -9.56 23.98
C ILE A 148 0.32 -9.48 22.66
N PRO A 149 0.30 -10.53 21.81
CA PRO A 149 0.91 -10.46 20.48
C PRO A 149 0.15 -9.49 19.55
N GLY A 150 -1.10 -9.15 19.90
CA GLY A 150 -2.02 -8.49 19.00
C GLY A 150 -2.69 -9.49 18.07
N GLY A 151 -3.89 -9.14 17.62
CA GLY A 151 -4.69 -10.00 16.76
C GLY A 151 -5.38 -9.25 15.63
N SER A 152 -6.13 -9.95 14.77
CA SER A 152 -6.27 -11.41 14.79
C SER A 152 -5.09 -12.13 14.14
N SER A 153 -4.19 -11.43 13.43
CA SER A 153 -3.04 -12.05 12.75
C SER A 153 -1.83 -12.24 13.68
N SER A 154 -2.04 -12.91 14.81
CA SER A 154 -1.06 -12.98 15.91
C SER A 154 0.23 -13.71 15.52
N GLY A 155 0.11 -14.95 15.03
CA GLY A 155 1.28 -15.73 14.60
C GLY A 155 2.03 -15.07 13.44
N SER A 156 1.32 -14.48 12.47
CA SER A 156 1.92 -13.75 11.35
C SER A 156 2.83 -12.62 11.82
N ALA A 157 2.34 -11.80 12.75
CA ALA A 157 3.09 -10.65 13.26
C ALA A 157 4.27 -11.06 14.14
N VAL A 158 4.08 -12.04 15.03
CA VAL A 158 5.17 -12.55 15.87
C VAL A 158 6.25 -13.21 15.01
N ALA A 159 5.90 -14.00 13.98
CA ALA A 159 6.87 -14.65 13.11
C ALA A 159 7.79 -13.65 12.40
N VAL A 160 7.26 -12.51 11.95
CA VAL A 160 8.07 -11.43 11.35
C VAL A 160 8.81 -10.65 12.43
N GLY A 161 8.14 -10.26 13.50
CA GLY A 161 8.73 -9.48 14.60
C GLY A 161 9.90 -10.19 15.28
N ALA A 162 9.84 -11.51 15.42
CA ALA A 162 10.91 -12.34 15.97
C ALA A 162 12.02 -12.69 14.94
N GLY A 163 11.85 -12.31 13.66
CA GLY A 163 12.81 -12.57 12.58
C GLY A 163 12.84 -14.01 12.08
N LEU A 164 11.75 -14.76 12.28
CA LEU A 164 11.63 -16.16 11.83
C LEU A 164 11.41 -16.23 10.31
N VAL A 165 10.64 -15.28 9.78
CA VAL A 165 10.45 -15.05 8.35
C VAL A 165 10.51 -13.54 8.05
N PRO A 166 10.96 -13.13 6.85
CA PRO A 166 10.97 -11.72 6.43
C PRO A 166 9.58 -11.18 6.09
N LEU A 167 8.65 -12.07 5.74
CA LEU A 167 7.34 -11.75 5.18
C LEU A 167 6.29 -12.73 5.74
N SER A 168 5.14 -12.19 6.13
CA SER A 168 3.97 -13.01 6.40
C SER A 168 2.68 -12.37 5.91
N LEU A 169 1.71 -13.21 5.57
CA LEU A 169 0.35 -12.78 5.29
C LEU A 169 -0.49 -12.80 6.56
N GLY A 170 -1.30 -11.75 6.70
CA GLY A 170 -2.39 -11.65 7.66
C GLY A 170 -3.69 -11.35 6.94
N THR A 171 -4.74 -11.05 7.72
CA THR A 171 -5.98 -10.45 7.20
C THR A 171 -6.35 -9.25 8.05
N ASP A 172 -7.10 -8.31 7.47
CA ASP A 172 -7.55 -7.10 8.14
C ASP A 172 -8.96 -6.68 7.70
N THR A 173 -9.91 -6.90 8.60
CA THR A 173 -11.26 -6.32 8.53
C THR A 173 -11.36 -4.98 9.27
N ALA A 174 -10.75 -4.92 10.45
CA ALA A 174 -10.97 -3.88 11.45
C ALA A 174 -9.73 -3.58 12.30
N GLY A 175 -8.53 -4.00 11.87
CA GLY A 175 -7.27 -3.72 12.57
C GLY A 175 -6.29 -4.88 12.60
N SER A 176 -6.70 -6.06 12.14
CA SER A 176 -5.95 -7.31 12.29
C SER A 176 -4.62 -7.40 11.51
N GLY A 177 -4.37 -6.46 10.60
CA GLY A 177 -3.10 -6.26 9.89
C GLY A 177 -2.29 -5.08 10.43
N ARG A 178 -2.83 -4.34 11.40
CA ARG A 178 -2.29 -3.05 11.89
C ARG A 178 -1.92 -3.09 13.37
N VAL A 179 -2.84 -3.52 14.23
CA VAL A 179 -2.60 -3.62 15.68
C VAL A 179 -1.44 -4.57 16.01
N PRO A 180 -1.37 -5.80 15.42
CA PRO A 180 -0.23 -6.69 15.65
C PRO A 180 1.09 -6.11 15.14
N ALA A 181 1.06 -5.34 14.04
CA ALA A 181 2.27 -4.69 13.50
C ALA A 181 2.86 -3.69 14.49
N MET A 182 2.01 -2.84 15.07
CA MET A 182 2.42 -1.92 16.14
C MET A 182 3.06 -2.67 17.30
N LEU A 183 2.36 -3.67 17.84
CA LEU A 183 2.79 -4.38 19.05
C LEU A 183 4.07 -5.21 18.89
N ASN A 184 4.44 -5.56 17.66
CA ASN A 184 5.65 -6.34 17.36
C ASN A 184 6.75 -5.50 16.69
N ASN A 185 6.60 -4.17 16.64
CA ASN A 185 7.57 -3.23 16.06
C ASN A 185 7.95 -3.57 14.60
N ILE A 186 6.93 -3.81 13.77
CA ILE A 186 7.06 -4.14 12.34
C ILE A 186 6.08 -3.34 11.49
N VAL A 187 6.22 -3.43 10.17
CA VAL A 187 5.31 -2.78 9.22
C VAL A 187 4.10 -3.67 8.97
N GLY A 188 2.91 -3.05 8.97
CA GLY A 188 1.64 -3.69 8.61
C GLY A 188 0.98 -2.95 7.45
N LEU A 189 0.88 -3.57 6.28
CA LEU A 189 0.24 -3.01 5.10
C LEU A 189 -1.16 -3.61 4.95
N LYS A 190 -2.18 -2.75 5.00
CA LYS A 190 -3.58 -3.06 4.74
C LYS A 190 -3.97 -2.49 3.37
N PRO A 191 -4.00 -3.30 2.31
CA PRO A 191 -4.24 -2.76 0.99
C PRO A 191 -5.66 -2.24 0.82
N SER A 192 -5.88 -1.49 -0.26
CA SER A 192 -7.21 -1.18 -0.78
C SER A 192 -8.08 -2.43 -0.89
N LEU A 193 -9.37 -2.32 -0.54
CA LEU A 193 -10.32 -3.42 -0.71
C LEU A 193 -10.38 -3.85 -2.18
N GLY A 194 -10.31 -5.16 -2.41
CA GLY A 194 -10.31 -5.77 -3.74
C GLY A 194 -9.00 -5.69 -4.51
N MET A 195 -7.94 -5.07 -3.96
CA MET A 195 -6.63 -4.99 -4.63
C MET A 195 -5.87 -6.33 -4.59
N ILE A 196 -5.93 -7.03 -3.46
CA ILE A 196 -5.52 -8.43 -3.35
C ILE A 196 -6.80 -9.27 -3.32
N SER A 197 -6.85 -10.32 -4.14
CA SER A 197 -7.97 -11.26 -4.17
C SER A 197 -8.17 -11.96 -2.83
N THR A 198 -9.43 -12.16 -2.47
CA THR A 198 -9.88 -12.95 -1.31
C THR A 198 -10.35 -14.35 -1.71
N ALA A 199 -10.15 -14.79 -2.96
CA ALA A 199 -10.37 -16.18 -3.33
C ALA A 199 -9.44 -17.11 -2.53
N GLY A 200 -10.01 -18.13 -1.87
CA GLY A 200 -9.30 -18.99 -0.93
C GLY A 200 -9.05 -18.38 0.46
N LEU A 201 -9.72 -17.27 0.81
CA LEU A 201 -9.77 -16.75 2.17
C LEU A 201 -11.03 -17.24 2.87
N VAL A 202 -10.91 -17.85 4.05
CA VAL A 202 -12.04 -18.04 4.97
C VAL A 202 -12.43 -16.66 5.52
N PRO A 203 -13.62 -16.13 5.17
CA PRO A 203 -13.97 -14.76 5.49
C PRO A 203 -14.30 -14.59 6.97
N ALA A 204 -14.10 -13.38 7.47
CA ALA A 204 -14.63 -12.90 8.75
C ALA A 204 -15.76 -11.90 8.52
N CYS A 205 -15.56 -10.91 7.64
CA CYS A 205 -16.63 -10.07 7.11
C CYS A 205 -16.35 -9.90 5.62
N ARG A 206 -17.00 -10.73 4.79
CA ARG A 206 -16.64 -10.89 3.37
C ARG A 206 -16.65 -9.57 2.60
N THR A 207 -17.57 -8.66 2.89
CA THR A 207 -17.63 -7.35 2.19
C THR A 207 -16.51 -6.37 2.58
N LEU A 208 -15.82 -6.63 3.70
CA LEU A 208 -14.82 -5.75 4.29
C LEU A 208 -13.44 -6.40 4.39
N ASP A 209 -13.29 -7.67 4.04
CA ASP A 209 -12.05 -8.39 4.26
C ASP A 209 -10.96 -8.01 3.26
N CYS A 210 -9.74 -8.09 3.75
CA CYS A 210 -8.54 -7.79 3.00
C CYS A 210 -7.41 -8.70 3.48
N ILE A 211 -6.66 -9.31 2.57
CA ILE A 211 -5.38 -9.94 2.91
C ILE A 211 -4.37 -8.80 3.15
N SER A 212 -3.71 -8.84 4.31
CA SER A 212 -2.72 -7.84 4.73
C SER A 212 -1.32 -8.43 4.72
N VAL A 213 -0.30 -7.57 4.73
CA VAL A 213 1.11 -7.96 4.73
C VAL A 213 1.80 -7.48 6.00
N PHE A 214 2.61 -8.34 6.61
CA PHE A 214 3.61 -7.94 7.60
C PHE A 214 5.01 -8.12 7.03
N ALA A 215 5.85 -7.11 7.22
CA ALA A 215 7.25 -7.14 6.84
C ALA A 215 8.11 -6.30 7.79
N LEU A 216 9.43 -6.47 7.73
CA LEU A 216 10.37 -5.67 8.51
C LEU A 216 10.52 -4.24 7.98
N THR A 217 10.21 -3.99 6.70
CA THR A 217 10.34 -2.67 6.06
C THR A 217 9.14 -2.36 5.17
N VAL A 218 8.93 -1.07 4.90
CA VAL A 218 7.85 -0.61 4.00
C VAL A 218 8.11 -1.06 2.56
N ASP A 219 9.36 -1.09 2.13
CA ASP A 219 9.75 -1.52 0.79
C ASP A 219 9.44 -3.01 0.58
N ASP A 220 9.75 -3.86 1.56
CA ASP A 220 9.42 -5.28 1.52
C ASP A 220 7.89 -5.52 1.51
N ALA A 221 7.13 -4.76 2.31
CA ALA A 221 5.67 -4.84 2.31
C ALA A 221 5.07 -4.40 0.96
N ALA A 222 5.59 -3.32 0.37
CA ALA A 222 5.14 -2.81 -0.92
C ALA A 222 5.51 -3.75 -2.08
N LEU A 223 6.68 -4.40 -2.02
CA LEU A 223 7.07 -5.44 -2.97
C LEU A 223 6.08 -6.61 -2.92
N ALA A 224 5.76 -7.12 -1.72
CA ALA A 224 4.79 -8.20 -1.56
C ALA A 224 3.39 -7.80 -2.08
N LEU A 225 2.94 -6.56 -1.84
CA LEU A 225 1.71 -6.05 -2.44
C LEU A 225 1.78 -6.08 -3.97
N SER A 226 2.87 -5.60 -4.57
CA SER A 226 3.02 -5.53 -6.04
C SER A 226 2.94 -6.90 -6.72
N VAL A 227 3.39 -7.95 -6.03
CA VAL A 227 3.29 -9.34 -6.51
C VAL A 227 1.87 -9.87 -6.44
N MET A 228 1.13 -9.56 -5.37
CA MET A 228 -0.20 -10.10 -5.13
C MET A 228 -1.33 -9.26 -5.74
N ALA A 229 -1.09 -7.99 -6.02
CA ALA A 229 -2.11 -7.06 -6.51
C ALA A 229 -2.55 -7.41 -7.92
N GLY A 230 -3.85 -7.29 -8.19
CA GLY A 230 -4.42 -7.43 -9.52
C GLY A 230 -5.81 -8.06 -9.50
N PRO A 231 -6.61 -7.83 -10.56
CA PRO A 231 -7.96 -8.36 -10.66
C PRO A 231 -7.96 -9.89 -10.62
N ASP A 232 -9.05 -10.46 -10.12
CA ASP A 232 -9.29 -11.90 -10.07
C ASP A 232 -10.77 -12.18 -10.28
N GLN A 233 -11.10 -12.96 -11.30
CA GLN A 233 -12.47 -13.33 -11.63
C GLN A 233 -13.08 -14.32 -10.63
N ALA A 234 -12.26 -15.05 -9.87
CA ALA A 234 -12.71 -15.97 -8.84
C ALA A 234 -13.21 -15.25 -7.57
N ASP A 235 -12.88 -13.97 -7.39
CA ASP A 235 -13.30 -13.17 -6.25
C ASP A 235 -14.30 -12.07 -6.66
N PRO A 236 -15.59 -12.19 -6.28
CA PRO A 236 -16.62 -11.18 -6.55
C PRO A 236 -16.35 -9.78 -5.96
N PHE A 237 -15.45 -9.68 -4.97
CA PHE A 237 -15.04 -8.41 -4.35
C PHE A 237 -13.70 -7.89 -4.88
N SER A 238 -13.06 -8.63 -5.80
CA SER A 238 -11.89 -8.15 -6.51
C SER A 238 -12.25 -6.91 -7.34
N ARG A 239 -11.31 -5.97 -7.41
CA ARG A 239 -11.49 -4.73 -8.16
C ARG A 239 -10.30 -4.56 -9.08
N ASP A 240 -10.57 -4.27 -10.35
CA ASP A 240 -9.54 -3.87 -11.29
C ASP A 240 -9.05 -2.46 -10.94
N ARG A 241 -8.01 -2.42 -10.10
CA ARG A 241 -7.42 -1.18 -9.63
C ARG A 241 -5.91 -1.25 -9.84
N PRO A 242 -5.35 -0.38 -10.71
CA PRO A 242 -3.92 -0.37 -10.93
C PRO A 242 -3.19 0.05 -9.65
N LEU A 243 -2.12 -0.66 -9.32
CA LEU A 243 -1.21 -0.27 -8.27
C LEU A 243 -0.33 0.87 -8.79
N GLY A 244 -0.34 2.01 -8.10
CA GLY A 244 0.55 3.13 -8.44
C GLY A 244 2.03 2.80 -8.22
N ALA A 245 2.92 3.59 -8.80
CA ALA A 245 4.35 3.50 -8.51
C ALA A 245 4.71 4.21 -7.20
N ILE A 246 5.71 3.69 -6.48
CA ILE A 246 6.33 4.41 -5.36
C ILE A 246 7.10 5.60 -5.94
N THR A 247 6.93 6.77 -5.32
CA THR A 247 7.51 8.04 -5.78
C THR A 247 8.40 8.65 -4.70
N PRO A 248 9.27 9.63 -5.05
CA PRO A 248 9.98 10.42 -4.05
C PRO A 248 9.03 11.13 -3.08
N PHE A 249 9.55 11.56 -1.93
CA PHE A 249 8.76 12.29 -0.94
C PHE A 249 8.09 13.53 -1.57
N PRO A 250 6.76 13.70 -1.47
CA PRO A 250 6.07 14.83 -2.09
C PRO A 250 6.45 16.16 -1.44
N ALA A 251 6.71 17.19 -2.25
CA ALA A 251 7.15 18.50 -1.77
C ALA A 251 6.09 19.26 -0.96
N ASN A 252 4.79 19.03 -1.22
CA ASN A 252 3.66 19.69 -0.56
C ASN A 252 2.73 18.66 0.09
N LEU A 253 3.28 17.74 0.88
CA LEU A 253 2.51 16.67 1.52
C LEU A 253 1.59 17.24 2.61
N ARG A 254 0.28 17.02 2.50
CA ARG A 254 -0.72 17.46 3.50
C ARG A 254 -1.27 16.27 4.28
N LEU A 255 -1.06 16.24 5.58
CA LEU A 255 -1.46 15.13 6.46
C LEU A 255 -2.57 15.56 7.41
N GLY A 256 -3.70 14.86 7.36
CA GLY A 256 -4.82 15.06 8.25
C GLY A 256 -4.51 14.55 9.66
N VAL A 257 -4.70 15.41 10.66
CA VAL A 257 -4.59 15.08 12.09
C VAL A 257 -5.88 15.45 12.82
N PRO A 258 -6.34 14.67 13.82
CA PRO A 258 -7.57 15.00 14.53
C PRO A 258 -7.48 16.36 15.23
N ARG A 259 -8.60 17.08 15.31
CA ARG A 259 -8.69 18.29 16.15
C ARG A 259 -8.35 17.96 17.60
N ASN A 260 -7.84 18.96 18.31
CA ASN A 260 -7.53 18.83 19.74
C ASN A 260 -8.76 18.35 20.53
N GLY A 261 -8.54 17.42 21.47
CA GLY A 261 -9.59 16.83 22.31
C GLY A 261 -10.34 15.63 21.70
N GLN A 262 -10.11 15.28 20.43
CA GLN A 262 -10.76 14.11 19.81
C GLN A 262 -9.97 12.80 19.97
N LEU A 263 -8.70 12.86 20.38
CA LEU A 263 -7.89 11.66 20.57
C LEU A 263 -8.19 10.99 21.91
N ILE A 264 -8.37 9.67 21.87
CA ILE A 264 -8.62 8.81 23.03
C ILE A 264 -7.39 7.91 23.24
N PHE A 265 -6.80 7.94 24.44
CA PHE A 265 -5.67 7.08 24.84
C PHE A 265 -5.96 6.26 26.12
N PHE A 266 -7.19 6.31 26.63
CA PHE A 266 -7.61 5.58 27.84
C PHE A 266 -6.69 5.77 29.06
N GLY A 267 -6.12 6.97 29.21
CA GLY A 267 -5.19 7.31 30.30
C GLY A 267 -3.71 7.01 30.03
N ASP A 268 -3.38 6.42 28.87
CA ASP A 268 -1.99 6.14 28.49
C ASP A 268 -1.28 7.39 27.95
N ARG A 269 -0.79 8.22 28.89
CA ARG A 269 -0.09 9.48 28.59
C ARG A 269 1.20 9.31 27.78
N LYS A 270 1.81 8.12 27.82
CA LYS A 270 3.03 7.83 27.05
C LYS A 270 2.71 7.54 25.59
N ALA A 271 1.59 6.87 25.31
CA ALA A 271 1.10 6.73 23.94
C ALA A 271 0.71 8.10 23.34
N GLU A 272 0.04 8.94 24.14
CA GLU A 272 -0.30 10.32 23.74
C GLU A 272 0.94 11.15 23.41
N ALA A 273 1.96 11.12 24.27
CA ALA A 273 3.23 11.81 24.03
C ALA A 273 3.95 11.27 22.77
N ALA A 274 3.99 9.96 22.59
CA ALA A 274 4.62 9.33 21.43
C ALA A 274 3.93 9.71 20.11
N TYR A 275 2.59 9.88 20.12
CA TYR A 275 1.87 10.42 18.97
C TYR A 275 2.29 11.86 18.67
N GLY A 276 2.37 12.71 19.70
CA GLY A 276 2.85 14.08 19.56
C GLY A 276 4.26 14.16 18.94
N ASP A 277 5.17 13.27 19.34
CA ASP A 277 6.51 13.19 18.77
C ASP A 277 6.53 12.68 17.32
N ALA A 278 5.63 11.76 16.97
CA ALA A 278 5.44 11.33 15.58
C ALA A 278 4.97 12.49 14.68
N LEU A 279 4.07 13.35 15.18
CA LEU A 279 3.61 14.54 14.44
C LEU A 279 4.73 15.56 14.23
N LYS A 280 5.55 15.83 15.26
CA LYS A 280 6.74 16.70 15.12
C LYS A 280 7.70 16.17 14.05
N ARG A 281 7.88 14.84 13.98
CA ARG A 281 8.71 14.20 12.94
C ARG A 281 8.15 14.44 11.54
N TRP A 282 6.84 14.31 11.34
CA TRP A 282 6.21 14.63 10.06
C TRP A 282 6.44 16.09 9.63
N THR A 283 6.30 17.03 10.55
CA THR A 283 6.62 18.44 10.28
C THR A 283 8.10 18.63 9.93
N ALA A 284 9.02 17.96 10.63
CA ALA A 284 10.46 18.03 10.33
C ALA A 284 10.81 17.42 8.95
N LEU A 285 10.06 16.41 8.51
CA LEU A 285 10.15 15.83 7.16
C LEU A 285 9.54 16.72 6.08
N GLY A 286 8.88 17.83 6.44
CA GLY A 286 8.31 18.81 5.51
C GLY A 286 6.82 18.62 5.22
N ALA A 287 6.09 17.83 6.01
CA ALA A 287 4.64 17.70 5.86
C ALA A 287 3.88 18.87 6.52
N GLU A 288 2.83 19.36 5.86
CA GLU A 288 1.83 20.25 6.43
C GLU A 288 0.80 19.42 7.20
N LEU A 289 0.58 19.73 8.48
CA LEU A 289 -0.45 19.08 9.28
C LEU A 289 -1.75 19.89 9.19
N VAL A 290 -2.85 19.22 8.81
CA VAL A 290 -4.16 19.83 8.59
C VAL A 290 -5.16 19.19 9.55
N GLU A 291 -5.83 20.01 10.37
CA GLU A 291 -6.82 19.48 11.30
C GLU A 291 -8.09 18.99 10.59
N PHE A 292 -8.64 17.87 11.03
CA PHE A 292 -9.94 17.37 10.60
C PHE A 292 -10.80 16.89 11.76
N ASP A 293 -12.10 16.78 11.50
CA ASP A 293 -13.07 16.25 12.46
C ASP A 293 -13.09 14.72 12.44
N LEU A 294 -12.64 14.10 13.53
CA LEU A 294 -12.57 12.65 13.67
C LEU A 294 -13.91 12.00 14.05
N GLU A 295 -14.89 12.76 14.55
CA GLU A 295 -16.14 12.19 15.09
C GLU A 295 -16.93 11.35 14.05
N PRO A 296 -17.07 11.74 12.77
CA PRO A 296 -17.73 10.90 11.77
C PRO A 296 -17.02 9.55 11.54
N PHE A 297 -15.71 9.49 11.74
CA PHE A 297 -14.94 8.25 11.66
C PHE A 297 -15.21 7.36 12.89
N TYR A 298 -15.34 7.94 14.09
CA TYR A 298 -15.78 7.19 15.27
C TYR A 298 -17.22 6.69 15.16
N GLU A 299 -18.11 7.48 14.58
CA GLU A 299 -19.46 7.00 14.26
C GLU A 299 -19.43 5.80 13.30
N THR A 300 -18.59 5.86 12.26
CA THR A 300 -18.42 4.74 11.34
C THR A 300 -17.83 3.50 12.05
N ALA A 301 -16.91 3.69 13.00
CA ALA A 301 -16.36 2.61 13.81
C ALA A 301 -17.43 1.94 14.69
N ARG A 302 -18.34 2.73 15.30
CA ARG A 302 -19.47 2.21 16.09
C ARG A 302 -20.40 1.37 15.22
N LEU A 303 -20.71 1.83 14.01
CA LEU A 303 -21.54 1.08 13.06
C LEU A 303 -21.02 -0.33 12.78
N LEU A 304 -19.71 -0.59 12.81
CA LEU A 304 -19.18 -1.93 12.58
C LEU A 304 -19.64 -2.95 13.63
N TYR A 305 -19.68 -2.54 14.91
CA TYR A 305 -19.96 -3.43 16.05
C TYR A 305 -21.41 -3.33 16.54
N GLU A 306 -22.01 -2.14 16.48
CA GLU A 306 -23.42 -1.90 16.84
C GLU A 306 -24.36 -2.19 15.66
N GLY A 307 -23.83 -2.22 14.43
CA GLY A 307 -24.58 -2.44 13.21
C GLY A 307 -24.51 -3.88 12.67
N PRO A 308 -24.94 -4.09 11.41
CA PRO A 308 -25.28 -5.40 10.88
C PRO A 308 -24.08 -6.30 10.55
N TRP A 309 -22.84 -5.79 10.51
CA TRP A 309 -21.69 -6.52 9.95
C TRP A 309 -21.27 -7.75 10.75
N VAL A 310 -21.65 -7.84 12.03
CA VAL A 310 -21.47 -9.08 12.82
C VAL A 310 -22.28 -10.26 12.22
N ALA A 311 -23.35 -9.98 11.46
CA ALA A 311 -24.08 -11.00 10.71
C ALA A 311 -23.21 -11.67 9.64
N GLU A 312 -22.22 -10.99 9.05
CA GLU A 312 -21.31 -11.63 8.10
C GLU A 312 -20.44 -12.69 8.78
N ARG A 313 -19.96 -12.43 10.01
CA ARG A 313 -19.23 -13.44 10.81
C ARG A 313 -20.13 -14.63 11.11
N TYR A 314 -21.38 -14.35 11.50
CA TYR A 314 -22.37 -15.38 11.76
C TYR A 314 -22.60 -16.28 10.55
N LEU A 315 -22.76 -15.71 9.35
CA LEU A 315 -22.99 -16.48 8.12
C LEU A 315 -21.89 -17.51 7.83
N VAL A 316 -20.65 -17.22 8.20
CA VAL A 316 -19.50 -18.11 7.98
C VAL A 316 -19.56 -19.34 8.86
N ILE A 317 -19.99 -19.19 10.12
CA ILE A 317 -19.90 -20.26 11.12
C ILE A 317 -21.25 -20.70 11.69
N LYS A 318 -22.38 -20.27 11.11
CA LYS A 318 -23.74 -20.57 11.63
C LYS A 318 -24.00 -22.07 11.80
N ASP A 319 -23.51 -22.90 10.88
CA ASP A 319 -23.73 -24.34 10.91
C ASP A 319 -22.86 -25.00 11.99
N LEU A 320 -21.64 -24.49 12.20
CA LEU A 320 -20.76 -24.92 13.29
C LEU A 320 -21.30 -24.47 14.65
N LEU A 321 -21.83 -23.24 14.74
CA LEU A 321 -22.51 -22.74 15.94
C LEU A 321 -23.71 -23.61 16.32
N ALA A 322 -24.45 -24.14 15.34
CA ALA A 322 -25.60 -25.00 15.59
C ALA A 322 -25.19 -26.45 15.95
N SER A 323 -24.17 -27.00 15.28
CA SER A 323 -23.81 -28.42 15.40
C SER A 323 -22.77 -28.71 16.48
N ALA A 324 -21.81 -27.81 16.71
CA ALA A 324 -20.71 -27.99 17.65
C ALA A 324 -20.29 -26.65 18.32
N PRO A 325 -21.21 -25.98 19.05
CA PRO A 325 -20.96 -24.67 19.65
C PRO A 325 -19.76 -24.62 20.60
N ASP A 326 -19.41 -25.74 21.26
CA ASP A 326 -18.28 -25.80 22.20
C ASP A 326 -16.91 -25.93 21.52
N SER A 327 -16.88 -26.12 20.20
CA SER A 327 -15.64 -26.04 19.40
C SER A 327 -15.20 -24.59 19.12
N ILE A 328 -16.06 -23.62 19.43
CA ILE A 328 -15.85 -22.20 19.20
C ILE A 328 -15.41 -21.56 20.51
N HIS A 329 -14.31 -20.81 20.46
CA HIS A 329 -13.76 -20.08 21.59
C HIS A 329 -14.86 -19.22 22.25
N PRO A 330 -15.03 -19.26 23.59
CA PRO A 330 -16.20 -18.67 24.25
C PRO A 330 -16.49 -17.21 23.89
N VAL A 331 -15.45 -16.37 23.85
CA VAL A 331 -15.57 -14.94 23.49
C VAL A 331 -15.93 -14.77 22.01
N THR A 332 -15.37 -15.58 21.12
CA THR A 332 -15.67 -15.54 19.67
C THR A 332 -17.11 -15.97 19.42
N ARG A 333 -17.56 -17.00 20.14
CA ARG A 333 -18.95 -17.46 20.14
C ARG A 333 -19.90 -16.36 20.59
N GLU A 334 -19.66 -15.77 21.76
CA GLU A 334 -20.48 -14.70 22.34
C GLU A 334 -20.66 -13.51 21.38
N ILE A 335 -19.59 -13.06 20.75
CA ILE A 335 -19.64 -11.98 19.76
C ILE A 335 -20.45 -12.40 18.52
N THR A 336 -20.23 -13.61 18.01
CA THR A 336 -20.76 -14.01 16.71
C THR A 336 -22.25 -14.35 16.75
N VAL A 337 -22.77 -14.89 17.87
CA VAL A 337 -24.21 -15.20 18.00
C VAL A 337 -25.12 -13.97 17.94
N ALA A 338 -24.60 -12.77 18.22
CA ALA A 338 -25.35 -11.53 18.05
C ALA A 338 -25.78 -11.30 16.59
N GLY A 339 -25.03 -11.83 15.62
CA GLY A 339 -25.32 -11.73 14.19
C GLY A 339 -26.64 -12.36 13.75
N ALA A 340 -27.20 -13.29 14.53
CA ALA A 340 -28.45 -13.97 14.21
C ALA A 340 -29.71 -13.10 14.44
N ARG A 341 -29.58 -11.97 15.15
CA ARG A 341 -30.73 -11.17 15.63
C ARG A 341 -31.03 -9.93 14.79
N LEU A 342 -30.16 -9.60 13.84
CA LEU A 342 -30.24 -8.38 13.05
C LEU A 342 -31.21 -8.55 11.88
N THR A 343 -32.06 -7.55 11.66
CA THR A 343 -33.07 -7.54 10.60
C THR A 343 -32.53 -6.97 9.29
N ALA A 344 -33.21 -7.30 8.18
CA ALA A 344 -32.92 -6.69 6.89
C ALA A 344 -33.12 -5.16 6.93
N ALA A 345 -34.14 -4.67 7.65
CA ALA A 345 -34.42 -3.23 7.77
C ALA A 345 -33.28 -2.50 8.49
N GLU A 346 -32.78 -3.03 9.61
CA GLU A 346 -31.61 -2.49 10.32
C GLU A 346 -30.36 -2.52 9.42
N THR A 347 -30.20 -3.59 8.64
CA THR A 347 -29.09 -3.72 7.70
C THR A 347 -29.10 -2.59 6.65
N PHE A 348 -30.23 -2.39 5.96
CA PHE A 348 -30.33 -1.33 4.96
C PHE A 348 -30.23 0.07 5.57
N SER A 349 -30.79 0.28 6.76
CA SER A 349 -30.63 1.55 7.50
C SER A 349 -29.16 1.88 7.77
N ALA A 350 -28.38 0.91 8.25
CA ALA A 350 -26.95 1.07 8.49
C ALA A 350 -26.17 1.32 7.19
N LEU A 351 -26.53 0.66 6.08
CA LEU A 351 -25.92 0.90 4.76
C LEU A 351 -26.19 2.34 4.26
N TYR A 352 -27.41 2.85 4.45
CA TYR A 352 -27.74 4.24 4.09
C TYR A 352 -26.95 5.23 4.94
N ARG A 353 -26.83 4.97 6.25
CA ARG A 353 -26.02 5.81 7.13
C ARG A 353 -24.54 5.79 6.75
N LEU A 354 -23.99 4.60 6.47
CA LEU A 354 -22.62 4.44 6.02
C LEU A 354 -22.35 5.24 4.73
N GLN A 355 -23.29 5.26 3.79
CA GLN A 355 -23.13 6.04 2.57
C GLN A 355 -23.04 7.55 2.85
N GLY A 356 -23.81 8.05 3.83
CA GLY A 356 -23.67 9.43 4.31
C GLY A 356 -22.29 9.71 4.91
N LEU A 357 -21.77 8.78 5.71
CA LEU A 357 -20.44 8.89 6.34
C LEU A 357 -19.30 8.82 5.31
N ARG A 358 -19.43 8.00 4.26
CA ARG A 358 -18.50 7.98 3.12
C ARG A 358 -18.41 9.35 2.43
N LYS A 359 -19.53 10.04 2.23
CA LYS A 359 -19.53 11.41 1.68
C LYS A 359 -18.83 12.43 2.59
N ILE A 360 -18.89 12.26 3.90
CA ILE A 360 -18.14 13.10 4.84
C ILE A 360 -16.63 12.79 4.75
N ALA A 361 -16.26 11.51 4.70
CA ALA A 361 -14.86 11.10 4.53
C ALA A 361 -14.28 11.62 3.20
N GLU A 362 -15.00 11.49 2.08
CA GLU A 362 -14.60 12.04 0.78
C GLU A 362 -14.28 13.55 0.85
N ARG A 363 -15.15 14.34 1.51
CA ARG A 363 -14.92 15.79 1.70
C ARG A 363 -13.72 16.08 2.59
N THR A 364 -13.46 15.23 3.58
CA THR A 364 -12.29 15.34 4.45
C THR A 364 -11.02 15.20 3.63
N PHE A 365 -10.94 14.19 2.76
CA PHE A 365 -9.79 13.94 1.88
C PHE A 365 -9.66 14.93 0.70
N ALA A 366 -10.60 15.86 0.51
CA ALA A 366 -10.47 16.88 -0.54
C ALA A 366 -9.27 17.83 -0.32
N ASN A 367 -8.82 17.96 0.94
CA ASN A 367 -7.77 18.90 1.34
C ASN A 367 -6.54 18.22 1.96
N ILE A 368 -6.47 16.89 1.97
CA ILE A 368 -5.35 16.15 2.58
C ILE A 368 -5.00 14.94 1.73
N ASP A 369 -3.74 14.53 1.76
CA ASP A 369 -3.24 13.38 1.02
C ASP A 369 -3.43 12.06 1.77
N ALA A 370 -3.31 12.10 3.11
CA ALA A 370 -3.47 10.97 4.01
C ALA A 370 -3.79 11.45 5.44
N LEU A 371 -4.40 10.59 6.26
CA LEU A 371 -4.54 10.78 7.70
C LEU A 371 -3.34 10.16 8.43
N VAL A 372 -2.96 10.73 9.57
CA VAL A 372 -1.98 10.16 10.51
C VAL A 372 -2.66 9.94 11.85
N LEU A 373 -2.91 8.68 12.21
CA LEU A 373 -3.55 8.31 13.47
C LEU A 373 -2.66 7.37 14.28
N PRO A 374 -2.80 7.32 15.62
CA PRO A 374 -2.24 6.22 16.40
C PRO A 374 -2.76 4.89 15.85
N THR A 375 -1.89 3.88 15.74
CA THR A 375 -2.35 2.56 15.26
C THR A 375 -3.33 1.92 16.24
N ALA A 376 -3.06 2.06 17.55
CA ALA A 376 -3.98 1.75 18.62
C ALA A 376 -3.76 2.77 19.76
N PRO A 377 -4.76 2.99 20.64
CA PRO A 377 -4.67 3.99 21.70
C PRO A 377 -3.74 3.59 22.84
N THR A 378 -3.49 2.29 23.04
CA THR A 378 -2.65 1.76 24.12
C THR A 378 -2.27 0.31 23.82
N ALA A 379 -1.57 -0.34 24.75
CA ALA A 379 -1.22 -1.76 24.72
C ALA A 379 -1.56 -2.42 26.06
N TYR A 380 -1.93 -3.70 26.02
CA TYR A 380 -2.33 -4.46 27.21
C TYR A 380 -1.47 -5.70 27.39
N THR A 381 -1.32 -6.12 28.65
CA THR A 381 -0.74 -7.43 28.97
C THR A 381 -1.74 -8.55 28.67
N THR A 382 -1.22 -9.75 28.44
CA THR A 382 -2.03 -10.95 28.25
C THR A 382 -2.96 -11.18 29.46
N ALA A 383 -2.46 -10.98 30.67
CA ALA A 383 -3.26 -11.11 31.89
C ALA A 383 -4.44 -10.11 31.94
N GLN A 384 -4.22 -8.85 31.54
CA GLN A 384 -5.28 -7.84 31.49
C GLN A 384 -6.37 -8.23 30.51
N VAL A 385 -6.00 -8.68 29.30
CA VAL A 385 -6.98 -9.07 28.28
C VAL A 385 -7.76 -10.32 28.69
N LEU A 386 -7.12 -11.32 29.31
CA LEU A 386 -7.83 -12.49 29.80
C LEU A 386 -8.86 -12.13 30.90
N ALA A 387 -8.55 -11.13 31.72
CA ALA A 387 -9.47 -10.63 32.75
C ALA A 387 -10.62 -9.77 32.18
N ASN A 388 -10.41 -9.07 31.06
CA ASN A 388 -11.42 -8.22 30.42
C ASN A 388 -11.36 -8.35 28.87
N PRO A 389 -11.86 -9.46 28.31
CA PRO A 389 -11.55 -9.86 26.93
C PRO A 389 -12.29 -9.09 25.85
N ILE A 390 -13.43 -8.47 26.17
CA ILE A 390 -14.28 -7.76 25.20
C ILE A 390 -13.95 -6.28 25.18
N GLU A 391 -13.93 -5.63 26.34
CA GLU A 391 -13.73 -4.18 26.43
C GLU A 391 -12.32 -3.80 25.96
N LEU A 392 -11.28 -4.47 26.43
CA LEU A 392 -9.90 -4.14 26.07
C LEU A 392 -9.63 -4.38 24.59
N ASN A 393 -10.25 -5.40 24.00
CA ASN A 393 -10.26 -5.60 22.55
C ASN A 393 -10.93 -4.43 21.82
N SER A 394 -12.10 -3.98 22.28
CA SER A 394 -12.83 -2.85 21.67
C SER A 394 -12.00 -1.57 21.70
N ARG A 395 -11.32 -1.29 22.81
CA ARG A 395 -10.39 -0.15 22.95
C ARG A 395 -9.26 -0.18 21.92
N LEU A 396 -8.71 -1.35 21.58
CA LEU A 396 -7.67 -1.43 20.53
C LEU A 396 -8.21 -1.03 19.14
N GLY A 397 -9.51 -1.14 18.91
CA GLY A 397 -10.18 -0.85 17.63
C GLY A 397 -10.48 0.63 17.37
N THR A 398 -10.20 1.54 18.32
CA THR A 398 -10.59 2.96 18.27
C THR A 398 -10.21 3.65 16.96
N TYR A 399 -9.03 3.37 16.40
CA TYR A 399 -8.52 4.02 15.19
C TYR A 399 -8.53 3.13 13.94
N THR A 400 -9.10 1.92 14.02
CA THR A 400 -8.97 0.91 12.97
C THR A 400 -10.28 0.48 12.34
N ASN A 401 -11.37 0.51 13.10
CA ASN A 401 -12.66 -0.11 12.76
C ASN A 401 -13.40 0.55 11.58
N PHE A 402 -13.18 1.84 11.33
CA PHE A 402 -13.88 2.58 10.26
C PHE A 402 -13.24 2.40 8.88
N VAL A 403 -12.00 1.91 8.82
CA VAL A 403 -11.13 2.04 7.63
C VAL A 403 -11.71 1.32 6.41
N ASN A 404 -12.13 0.06 6.56
CA ASN A 404 -12.67 -0.71 5.43
C ASN A 404 -14.10 -0.26 5.08
N LEU A 405 -14.89 0.13 6.07
CA LEU A 405 -16.23 0.69 5.86
C LEU A 405 -16.17 1.96 4.99
N LEU A 406 -15.17 2.80 5.20
CA LEU A 406 -14.93 4.04 4.44
C LEU A 406 -14.12 3.84 3.14
N ASP A 407 -13.85 2.59 2.74
CA ASP A 407 -13.04 2.24 1.56
C ASP A 407 -11.68 2.95 1.56
N LEU A 408 -10.94 2.83 2.66
CA LEU A 408 -9.59 3.37 2.82
C LEU A 408 -8.54 2.25 2.72
N CYS A 409 -7.34 2.59 2.25
CA CYS A 409 -6.12 1.77 2.42
C CYS A 409 -5.31 2.27 3.63
N GLY A 410 -4.41 1.44 4.15
CA GLY A 410 -3.66 1.77 5.36
C GLY A 410 -2.26 1.18 5.42
N LEU A 411 -1.35 1.91 6.07
CA LEU A 411 0.02 1.48 6.35
C LEU A 411 0.37 1.79 7.80
N ALA A 412 0.41 0.76 8.64
CA ALA A 412 0.92 0.83 10.01
C ALA A 412 2.45 0.78 9.99
N VAL A 413 3.09 1.77 10.60
CA VAL A 413 4.55 1.86 10.73
C VAL A 413 4.96 2.10 12.19
N PRO A 414 6.10 1.53 12.63
CA PRO A 414 6.71 1.91 13.89
C PRO A 414 7.00 3.41 13.94
N ALA A 415 6.76 4.04 15.09
CA ALA A 415 7.02 5.47 15.30
C ALA A 415 8.00 5.73 16.45
N SER A 416 7.94 4.92 17.52
CA SER A 416 8.90 4.96 18.62
C SER A 416 8.89 3.68 19.43
N MET A 417 10.02 3.31 20.03
CA MET A 417 10.02 2.50 21.25
C MET A 417 9.82 3.42 22.44
N ARG A 418 8.75 3.25 23.21
CA ARG A 418 8.48 4.10 24.37
C ARG A 418 9.48 3.83 25.50
N THR A 419 9.53 4.75 26.46
CA THR A 419 10.41 4.65 27.64
C THR A 419 10.11 3.46 28.56
N ASP A 420 8.95 2.83 28.44
CA ASP A 420 8.59 1.57 29.13
C ASP A 420 8.75 0.31 28.28
N GLY A 421 9.45 0.41 27.15
CA GLY A 421 9.71 -0.72 26.26
C GLY A 421 8.47 -1.22 25.52
N ILE A 422 7.39 -0.45 25.49
CA ILE A 422 6.21 -0.74 24.66
C ILE A 422 6.38 -0.07 23.29
N PRO A 423 6.26 -0.82 22.19
CA PRO A 423 6.21 -0.24 20.86
C PRO A 423 5.03 0.72 20.69
N PHE A 424 5.29 1.85 20.05
CA PHE A 424 4.24 2.75 19.56
C PHE A 424 4.37 2.94 18.05
N GLY A 425 3.22 3.01 17.38
CA GLY A 425 3.14 3.13 15.94
C GLY A 425 2.00 4.04 15.51
N ILE A 426 2.13 4.54 14.30
CA ILE A 426 1.08 5.30 13.61
C ILE A 426 0.58 4.48 12.42
N THR A 427 -0.68 4.68 12.05
CA THR A 427 -1.22 4.18 10.79
C THR A 427 -1.51 5.37 9.88
N LEU A 428 -0.91 5.34 8.70
CA LEU A 428 -1.23 6.23 7.60
C LEU A 428 -2.45 5.69 6.88
N LEU A 429 -3.46 6.52 6.62
CA LEU A 429 -4.70 6.11 5.96
C LEU A 429 -4.99 7.03 4.77
N ALA A 430 -5.39 6.48 3.64
CA ALA A 430 -5.77 7.26 2.47
C ALA A 430 -6.96 6.62 1.75
N PRO A 431 -7.69 7.35 0.88
CA PRO A 431 -8.72 6.77 0.04
C PRO A 431 -8.13 5.62 -0.77
N ALA A 432 -8.93 4.58 -0.98
CA ALA A 432 -8.43 3.39 -1.62
C ALA A 432 -7.93 3.70 -3.06
N GLY A 433 -6.82 3.06 -3.45
CA GLY A 433 -6.02 3.32 -4.65
C GLY A 433 -4.77 4.17 -4.37
N ARG A 434 -4.60 4.66 -3.14
CA ARG A 434 -3.45 5.47 -2.72
C ARG A 434 -2.38 4.67 -1.97
N ASP A 435 -2.39 3.34 -2.10
CA ASP A 435 -1.45 2.42 -1.43
C ASP A 435 0.01 2.79 -1.72
N ALA A 436 0.33 3.11 -2.98
CA ALA A 436 1.67 3.51 -3.39
C ALA A 436 2.10 4.87 -2.80
N LEU A 437 1.17 5.81 -2.61
CA LEU A 437 1.44 7.05 -1.89
C LEU A 437 1.80 6.75 -0.43
N LEU A 438 1.01 5.91 0.24
CA LEU A 438 1.27 5.53 1.62
C LEU A 438 2.65 4.86 1.75
N ALA A 439 3.02 3.98 0.82
CA ALA A 439 4.35 3.39 0.76
C ALA A 439 5.46 4.45 0.53
N SER A 440 5.22 5.42 -0.36
CA SER A 440 6.16 6.50 -0.69
C SER A 440 6.50 7.38 0.51
N ILE A 441 5.51 7.78 1.30
CA ILE A 441 5.74 8.62 2.48
C ILE A 441 6.13 7.77 3.70
N GLY A 442 5.57 6.58 3.83
CA GLY A 442 5.79 5.68 4.95
C GLY A 442 7.20 5.13 5.01
N ARG A 443 7.82 4.82 3.86
CA ARG A 443 9.22 4.37 3.82
C ARG A 443 10.17 5.43 4.38
N VAL A 444 9.93 6.70 4.03
CA VAL A 444 10.75 7.83 4.49
C VAL A 444 10.59 8.02 5.99
N PHE A 445 9.35 8.08 6.48
CA PHE A 445 9.08 8.19 7.91
C PHE A 445 9.69 7.03 8.70
N HIS A 446 9.51 5.80 8.24
CA HIS A 446 10.02 4.61 8.90
C HIS A 446 11.54 4.67 9.05
N ALA A 447 12.26 4.98 7.97
CA ALA A 447 13.72 5.13 8.01
C ALA A 447 14.20 6.29 8.91
N ASP A 448 13.47 7.41 8.91
CA ASP A 448 13.78 8.56 9.75
C ASP A 448 13.67 8.24 11.25
N THR A 449 12.80 7.28 11.64
CA THR A 449 12.67 6.85 13.04
C THR A 449 13.97 6.30 13.63
N LYS A 450 14.85 5.72 12.79
CA LYS A 450 16.08 5.02 13.18
C LYS A 450 15.85 3.89 14.19
N LEU A 451 14.61 3.37 14.27
CA LEU A 451 14.30 2.23 15.10
C LEU A 451 14.97 0.97 14.54
N THR A 452 15.20 0.02 15.43
CA THR A 452 15.54 -1.34 15.01
C THR A 452 14.30 -2.04 14.47
N VAL A 453 14.46 -2.92 13.48
CA VAL A 453 13.35 -3.70 12.93
C VAL A 453 13.07 -4.93 13.79
N GLY A 454 11.79 -5.15 14.13
CA GLY A 454 11.37 -6.26 14.98
C GLY A 454 12.04 -6.26 16.36
N ALA A 455 12.31 -7.45 16.89
CA ALA A 455 12.82 -7.69 18.25
C ALA A 455 14.33 -7.92 18.35
N LYS A 456 15.03 -8.12 17.23
CA LYS A 456 16.43 -8.58 17.23
C LYS A 456 17.46 -7.43 17.28
N GLY A 457 17.01 -6.20 17.51
CA GLY A 457 17.90 -5.04 17.65
C GLY A 457 18.68 -4.67 16.38
N VAL A 458 18.23 -5.12 15.20
CA VAL A 458 18.90 -4.82 13.93
C VAL A 458 18.45 -3.46 13.42
N ALA A 459 19.41 -2.59 13.14
CA ALA A 459 19.12 -1.29 12.54
C ALA A 459 18.45 -1.47 11.17
N GLN A 460 17.47 -0.62 10.88
CA GLN A 460 16.89 -0.57 9.55
C GLN A 460 17.96 -0.26 8.51
N ALA A 461 17.94 -0.98 7.38
CA ALA A 461 18.81 -0.67 6.26
C ALA A 461 18.55 0.75 5.73
N PRO A 462 19.57 1.44 5.18
CA PRO A 462 19.35 2.71 4.50
C PRO A 462 18.27 2.60 3.42
N LEU A 463 17.50 3.67 3.23
CA LEU A 463 16.49 3.73 2.18
C LEU A 463 17.10 3.39 0.84
N ALA A 464 16.59 2.34 0.20
CA ALA A 464 16.97 2.02 -1.16
C ALA A 464 16.63 3.21 -2.07
N PRO A 465 17.50 3.59 -3.02
CA PRO A 465 17.13 4.55 -4.04
C PRO A 465 15.91 4.01 -4.79
N LEU A 466 14.95 4.88 -5.09
CA LEU A 466 13.87 4.49 -5.98
C LEU A 466 14.49 4.14 -7.32
N ALA A 467 14.10 3.01 -7.90
CA ALA A 467 14.42 2.72 -9.29
C ALA A 467 14.01 3.94 -10.11
N ALA A 468 14.88 4.40 -11.03
CA ALA A 468 14.51 5.45 -11.96
C ALA A 468 13.22 4.98 -12.63
N SER A 469 12.10 5.63 -12.27
CA SER A 469 10.81 5.28 -12.83
C SER A 469 10.98 5.30 -14.34
N SER A 470 10.60 4.22 -15.03
CA SER A 470 10.23 4.34 -16.43
C SER A 470 9.13 5.37 -16.41
N SER A 471 9.47 6.63 -16.72
CA SER A 471 8.58 7.73 -16.41
C SER A 471 7.31 7.50 -17.20
N ASP A 472 6.17 7.42 -16.51
CA ASP A 472 4.86 7.61 -17.14
C ASP A 472 4.74 9.04 -17.71
N GLU A 473 5.78 9.86 -17.51
CA GLU A 473 5.96 11.13 -18.16
C GLU A 473 6.33 10.95 -19.64
N ILE A 474 5.46 11.45 -20.50
CA ILE A 474 5.62 11.56 -21.94
C ILE A 474 6.19 12.95 -22.25
N PRO A 475 7.38 13.04 -22.89
CA PRO A 475 7.92 14.32 -23.32
C PRO A 475 7.14 14.87 -24.54
N ILE A 476 6.82 16.17 -24.49
CA ILE A 476 6.13 16.92 -25.54
C ILE A 476 6.87 18.23 -25.85
N ALA A 477 7.19 18.43 -27.13
CA ALA A 477 7.77 19.66 -27.64
C ALA A 477 6.68 20.70 -27.96
N VAL A 478 6.83 21.88 -27.37
CA VAL A 478 5.96 23.04 -27.60
C VAL A 478 6.74 24.17 -28.24
N VAL A 479 6.19 24.78 -29.29
CA VAL A 479 6.88 25.77 -30.15
C VAL A 479 6.17 27.13 -30.18
N GLY A 480 5.06 27.27 -29.44
CA GLY A 480 4.12 28.38 -29.60
C GLY A 480 3.54 28.93 -28.31
N ALA A 481 2.21 29.08 -28.29
CA ALA A 481 1.49 29.69 -27.17
C ALA A 481 1.68 28.96 -25.83
N HIS A 482 2.12 27.70 -25.84
CA HIS A 482 2.41 26.91 -24.65
C HIS A 482 3.84 27.06 -24.10
N LEU A 483 4.75 27.77 -24.78
CA LEU A 483 6.10 28.08 -24.25
C LEU A 483 6.00 28.83 -22.92
N SER A 484 6.97 28.66 -22.01
CA SER A 484 6.99 29.26 -20.66
C SER A 484 6.63 30.76 -20.65
N GLY A 485 5.53 31.15 -20.02
CA GLY A 485 5.12 32.56 -19.98
C GLY A 485 4.46 33.10 -21.26
N MET A 486 4.12 32.24 -22.22
CA MET A 486 3.20 32.56 -23.33
C MET A 486 1.74 32.25 -22.93
N ALA A 487 0.79 32.73 -23.73
CA ALA A 487 -0.64 32.82 -23.40
C ALA A 487 -1.30 31.52 -22.93
N LEU A 488 -0.87 30.35 -23.41
CA LEU A 488 -1.47 29.05 -23.09
C LEU A 488 -0.57 28.16 -22.21
N ASN A 489 0.56 28.66 -21.71
CA ASN A 489 1.43 27.88 -20.82
C ASN A 489 0.73 27.42 -19.53
N GLY A 490 -0.31 28.15 -19.09
CA GLY A 490 -1.15 27.77 -17.96
C GLY A 490 -1.82 26.40 -18.12
N GLU A 491 -2.12 25.96 -19.35
CA GLU A 491 -2.75 24.67 -19.61
C GLU A 491 -1.82 23.50 -19.30
N LEU A 492 -0.53 23.62 -19.63
CA LEU A 492 0.48 22.62 -19.25
C LEU A 492 0.68 22.58 -17.73
N LYS A 493 0.73 23.76 -17.09
CA LYS A 493 0.89 23.87 -15.62
C LYS A 493 -0.31 23.31 -14.86
N ALA A 494 -1.53 23.55 -15.34
CA ALA A 494 -2.75 23.00 -14.77
C ALA A 494 -2.79 21.46 -14.80
N LEU A 495 -2.04 20.85 -15.73
CA LEU A 495 -1.86 19.41 -15.85
C LEU A 495 -0.59 18.89 -15.14
N ASN A 496 0.01 19.69 -14.25
CA ASN A 496 1.27 19.40 -13.56
C ASN A 496 2.45 19.11 -14.50
N GLY A 497 2.44 19.70 -15.70
CA GLY A 497 3.54 19.57 -16.64
C GLY A 497 4.82 20.20 -16.09
N LYS A 498 5.97 19.58 -16.39
CA LYS A 498 7.28 20.08 -15.98
C LYS A 498 8.10 20.47 -17.20
N LEU A 499 8.73 21.63 -17.17
CA LEU A 499 9.72 22.00 -18.19
C LEU A 499 10.96 21.11 -18.00
N ILE A 500 11.34 20.36 -19.05
CA ILE A 500 12.57 19.57 -19.08
C ILE A 500 13.72 20.45 -19.56
N GLU A 501 13.58 21.07 -20.73
CA GLU A 501 14.65 21.85 -21.36
C GLU A 501 14.09 22.83 -22.42
N ALA A 502 14.87 23.87 -22.71
CA ALA A 502 14.69 24.72 -23.89
C ALA A 502 15.74 24.32 -24.94
N THR A 503 15.31 24.05 -26.18
CA THR A 503 16.16 23.53 -27.24
C THR A 503 15.67 23.97 -28.63
N ARG A 504 16.14 23.32 -29.69
CA ARG A 504 15.76 23.62 -31.08
C ARG A 504 15.40 22.35 -31.85
N THR A 505 14.56 22.49 -32.86
CA THR A 505 14.38 21.45 -33.88
C THR A 505 15.66 21.25 -34.69
N ALA A 506 15.75 20.12 -35.40
CA ALA A 506 16.62 19.98 -36.56
C ALA A 506 16.28 21.06 -37.63
N PRO A 507 17.18 21.39 -38.59
CA PRO A 507 16.96 22.42 -39.61
C PRO A 507 16.00 21.99 -40.75
N ASP A 508 14.91 21.31 -40.39
CA ASP A 508 13.96 20.66 -41.31
C ASP A 508 12.54 21.20 -41.10
N TYR A 509 12.40 22.39 -40.49
CA TYR A 509 11.09 22.94 -40.13
C TYR A 509 10.92 24.38 -40.60
N LYS A 510 9.70 24.69 -41.05
CA LYS A 510 9.24 26.06 -41.28
C LYS A 510 8.22 26.45 -40.22
N LEU A 511 8.22 27.72 -39.83
CA LEU A 511 7.30 28.25 -38.83
C LEU A 511 6.39 29.28 -39.49
N TYR A 512 5.09 29.19 -39.20
CA TYR A 512 4.07 30.07 -39.77
C TYR A 512 3.25 30.71 -38.65
N ALA A 513 2.84 31.97 -38.81
CA ALA A 513 1.88 32.62 -37.91
C ALA A 513 0.46 32.35 -38.43
N LEU A 514 -0.33 31.60 -37.67
CA LEU A 514 -1.69 31.24 -38.03
C LEU A 514 -2.68 32.32 -37.58
N GLN A 515 -3.78 32.46 -38.32
CA GLN A 515 -4.90 33.34 -37.96
C GLN A 515 -5.80 32.66 -36.92
N THR A 516 -5.29 32.48 -35.70
CA THR A 516 -6.01 31.84 -34.59
C THR A 516 -6.18 32.82 -33.43
N THR A 517 -7.14 32.54 -32.54
CA THR A 517 -7.34 33.27 -31.27
C THR A 517 -7.20 32.29 -30.09
N PRO A 518 -6.26 32.52 -29.14
CA PRO A 518 -5.15 33.46 -29.24
C PRO A 518 -4.21 33.13 -30.43
N PRO A 519 -3.32 34.05 -30.85
CA PRO A 519 -2.37 33.78 -31.93
C PRO A 519 -1.48 32.58 -31.60
N LYS A 520 -1.36 31.65 -32.55
CA LYS A 520 -0.54 30.43 -32.44
C LYS A 520 0.34 30.27 -33.69
N PRO A 521 1.54 29.71 -33.55
CA PRO A 521 2.30 29.29 -34.71
C PRO A 521 1.86 27.92 -35.21
N GLY A 522 2.05 27.68 -36.50
CA GLY A 522 2.04 26.35 -37.11
C GLY A 522 3.46 25.97 -37.52
N MET A 523 3.95 24.83 -37.04
CA MET A 523 5.27 24.32 -37.42
C MET A 523 5.09 23.17 -38.42
N LEU A 524 5.63 23.36 -39.62
CA LEU A 524 5.56 22.36 -40.69
C LEU A 524 6.92 21.70 -40.85
N ARG A 525 6.94 20.37 -40.91
CA ARG A 525 8.13 19.61 -41.31
C ARG A 525 8.28 19.69 -42.83
N VAL A 526 9.47 20.06 -43.28
CA VAL A 526 9.85 20.12 -44.70
C VAL A 526 10.99 19.14 -44.98
N GLU A 527 11.42 19.06 -46.24
CA GLU A 527 12.58 18.27 -46.63
C GLU A 527 13.84 18.70 -45.85
N ALA A 528 14.73 17.74 -45.59
CA ALA A 528 15.91 17.97 -44.77
C ALA A 528 16.79 19.10 -45.33
N GLY A 529 17.15 20.06 -44.46
CA GLY A 529 17.93 21.25 -44.86
C GLY A 529 17.16 22.29 -45.69
N LYS A 530 15.86 22.13 -45.93
CA LYS A 530 15.00 23.15 -46.57
C LYS A 530 14.24 24.02 -45.56
N GLY A 531 14.48 23.83 -44.27
CA GLY A 531 13.88 24.61 -43.18
C GLY A 531 14.94 25.33 -42.35
N ALA A 532 14.58 25.67 -41.11
CA ALA A 532 15.47 26.23 -40.11
C ALA A 532 15.29 25.49 -38.78
N ALA A 533 16.27 25.67 -37.87
CA ALA A 533 16.16 25.21 -36.50
C ALA A 533 15.27 26.18 -35.71
N ILE A 534 14.12 25.70 -35.26
CA ILE A 534 13.12 26.51 -34.54
C ILE A 534 13.25 26.30 -33.03
N GLU A 535 13.30 27.38 -32.28
CA GLU A 535 13.32 27.38 -30.80
C GLU A 535 12.02 26.80 -30.23
N LEU A 536 12.16 25.84 -29.32
CA LEU A 536 11.07 25.14 -28.65
C LEU A 536 11.42 24.80 -27.19
N GLU A 537 10.44 24.36 -26.42
CA GLU A 537 10.62 23.80 -25.09
C GLU A 537 10.11 22.35 -25.06
N ILE A 538 10.82 21.47 -24.35
CA ILE A 538 10.34 20.13 -24.03
C ILE A 538 9.72 20.17 -22.65
N TRP A 539 8.46 19.76 -22.57
CA TRP A 539 7.72 19.58 -21.33
C TRP A 539 7.44 18.10 -21.10
N SER A 540 7.26 17.69 -19.85
CA SER A 540 6.85 16.33 -19.49
C SER A 540 5.43 16.33 -18.92
N LEU A 541 4.62 15.36 -19.31
CA LEU A 541 3.24 15.16 -18.84
C LEU A 541 3.03 13.68 -18.52
N SER A 542 2.32 13.32 -17.45
CA SER A 542 1.91 11.91 -17.25
C SER A 542 1.04 11.40 -18.41
N SER A 543 0.92 10.10 -18.63
CA SER A 543 0.10 9.55 -19.72
C SER A 543 -1.37 10.03 -19.66
N CYS A 544 -1.94 10.10 -18.45
CA CYS A 544 -3.28 10.64 -18.22
C CYS A 544 -3.36 12.15 -18.57
N ALA A 545 -2.38 12.94 -18.11
CA ALA A 545 -2.31 14.37 -18.42
C ALA A 545 -2.13 14.61 -19.91
N PHE A 546 -1.28 13.82 -20.57
CA PHE A 546 -1.05 13.86 -22.01
C PHE A 546 -2.32 13.57 -22.82
N GLY A 547 -3.10 12.55 -22.42
CA GLY A 547 -4.40 12.26 -23.05
C GLY A 547 -5.39 13.42 -22.93
N LYS A 548 -5.50 14.04 -21.75
CA LYS A 548 -6.33 15.24 -21.54
C LYS A 548 -5.84 16.43 -22.37
N PHE A 549 -4.52 16.63 -22.41
CA PHE A 549 -3.90 17.72 -23.16
C PHE A 549 -4.19 17.61 -24.66
N ILE A 550 -3.95 16.44 -25.26
CA ILE A 550 -4.18 16.23 -26.70
C ILE A 550 -5.66 16.39 -27.07
N ASN A 551 -6.57 15.87 -26.24
CA ASN A 551 -8.00 15.98 -26.49
C ASN A 551 -8.49 17.45 -26.54
N ALA A 552 -7.76 18.37 -25.92
CA ALA A 552 -8.09 19.80 -25.90
C ALA A 552 -7.46 20.60 -27.06
N ILE A 553 -6.60 19.99 -27.90
CA ILE A 553 -5.92 20.69 -29.00
C ILE A 553 -6.89 20.79 -30.20
N PRO A 554 -7.32 22.01 -30.58
CA PRO A 554 -8.20 22.16 -31.74
C PRO A 554 -7.41 22.10 -33.06
N ALA A 555 -8.11 21.74 -34.14
CA ALA A 555 -7.63 21.98 -35.49
C ALA A 555 -7.26 23.47 -35.68
N PRO A 556 -6.22 23.81 -36.46
CA PRO A 556 -5.45 22.91 -37.35
C PRO A 556 -4.14 22.38 -36.73
N MET A 557 -4.03 22.40 -35.39
CA MET A 557 -2.82 21.92 -34.71
C MET A 557 -2.88 20.39 -34.56
N ALA A 558 -1.74 19.74 -34.77
CA ALA A 558 -1.59 18.31 -34.63
C ALA A 558 -0.41 17.98 -33.71
N ILE A 559 -0.46 16.82 -33.05
CA ILE A 559 0.69 16.27 -32.33
C ILE A 559 1.32 15.16 -33.17
N GLY A 560 2.52 15.42 -33.69
CA GLY A 560 3.31 14.46 -34.46
C GLY A 560 4.65 14.17 -33.79
N THR A 561 5.58 13.62 -34.56
CA THR A 561 6.96 13.41 -34.11
C THR A 561 7.85 14.54 -34.64
N VAL A 562 8.49 15.27 -33.72
CA VAL A 562 9.43 16.37 -33.99
C VAL A 562 10.87 15.88 -33.78
N ARG A 563 11.75 16.20 -34.72
CA ARG A 563 13.19 15.89 -34.64
C ARG A 563 13.94 17.09 -34.07
N LEU A 564 14.73 16.85 -33.03
CA LEU A 564 15.54 17.86 -32.35
C LEU A 564 16.92 18.01 -33.00
N ALA A 565 17.60 19.12 -32.71
CA ALA A 565 18.93 19.42 -33.26
C ALA A 565 20.00 18.39 -32.86
N ASP A 566 19.82 17.69 -31.74
CA ASP A 566 20.71 16.64 -31.22
C ASP A 566 20.38 15.24 -31.76
N GLY A 567 19.43 15.13 -32.70
CA GLY A 567 19.02 13.87 -33.31
C GLY A 567 17.90 13.12 -32.57
N ARG A 568 17.51 13.55 -31.36
CA ARG A 568 16.36 12.95 -30.64
C ARG A 568 15.06 13.20 -31.40
N SER A 569 14.08 12.32 -31.19
CA SER A 569 12.72 12.46 -31.67
C SER A 569 11.75 12.48 -30.49
N VAL A 570 10.80 13.41 -30.50
CA VAL A 570 9.85 13.64 -29.41
C VAL A 570 8.46 13.91 -29.96
N LYS A 571 7.39 13.68 -29.19
CA LYS A 571 6.05 14.14 -29.60
C LYS A 571 6.00 15.65 -29.54
N GLY A 572 5.29 16.32 -30.45
CA GLY A 572 5.26 17.78 -30.44
C GLY A 572 4.29 18.38 -31.44
N PHE A 573 4.06 19.69 -31.25
CA PHE A 573 3.16 20.47 -32.09
C PHE A 573 3.65 20.56 -33.53
N LEU A 574 2.77 20.18 -34.45
CA LEU A 574 2.84 20.41 -35.89
C LEU A 574 1.54 21.09 -36.35
N VAL A 575 1.46 21.40 -37.64
CA VAL A 575 0.28 21.99 -38.26
C VAL A 575 -0.14 21.20 -39.48
N GLU A 576 -1.44 21.11 -39.70
CA GLU A 576 -2.02 20.58 -40.94
C GLU A 576 -1.66 21.50 -42.13
N PRO A 577 -1.16 20.95 -43.27
CA PRO A 577 -0.75 21.77 -44.41
C PRO A 577 -1.84 22.69 -44.96
N GLU A 578 -3.11 22.30 -44.86
CA GLU A 578 -4.26 23.10 -45.31
C GLU A 578 -4.32 24.48 -44.65
N ALA A 579 -3.93 24.57 -43.37
CA ALA A 579 -3.97 25.82 -42.61
C ALA A 579 -2.87 26.83 -42.97
N LEU A 580 -1.99 26.48 -43.92
CA LEU A 580 -0.86 27.32 -44.31
C LEU A 580 -1.16 28.27 -45.47
N GLY A 581 -2.29 28.12 -46.17
CA GLY A 581 -2.60 28.87 -47.39
C GLY A 581 -2.49 30.40 -47.25
N GLU A 582 -3.00 30.94 -46.14
CA GLU A 582 -2.94 32.38 -45.84
C GLU A 582 -2.00 32.71 -44.65
N ALA A 583 -1.24 31.72 -44.17
CA ALA A 583 -0.39 31.89 -43.01
C ALA A 583 0.93 32.58 -43.39
N ARG A 584 1.33 33.59 -42.62
CA ARG A 584 2.61 34.28 -42.83
C ARG A 584 3.76 33.36 -42.42
N GLU A 585 4.69 33.09 -43.33
CA GLU A 585 5.94 32.40 -42.96
C GLU A 585 6.79 33.32 -42.06
N ILE A 586 7.15 32.80 -40.89
CA ILE A 586 7.92 33.46 -39.83
C ILE A 586 9.19 32.67 -39.47
N THR A 587 9.64 31.77 -40.34
CA THR A 587 10.84 30.94 -40.15
C THR A 587 12.09 31.78 -39.82
N ALA A 588 12.24 32.95 -40.44
CA ALA A 588 13.39 33.85 -40.25
C ALA A 588 13.56 34.36 -38.80
N TYR A 589 12.49 34.35 -38.00
CA TYR A 589 12.54 34.73 -36.59
C TYR A 589 13.18 33.65 -35.70
N GLY A 590 13.31 32.41 -36.20
CA GLY A 590 13.88 31.28 -35.48
C GLY A 590 13.06 30.79 -34.27
N GLY A 591 11.91 31.41 -33.96
CA GLY A 591 11.07 31.01 -32.84
C GLY A 591 9.90 31.96 -32.58
N TRP A 592 8.85 31.45 -31.92
CA TRP A 592 7.62 32.19 -31.66
C TRP A 592 7.81 33.42 -30.76
N ARG A 593 8.66 33.31 -29.72
CA ARG A 593 8.93 34.44 -28.80
C ARG A 593 9.47 35.67 -29.52
N LYS A 594 10.43 35.46 -30.42
CA LYS A 594 11.09 36.53 -31.18
C LYS A 594 10.10 37.24 -32.10
N PHE A 595 9.27 36.47 -32.80
CA PHE A 595 8.19 37.02 -33.63
C PHE A 595 7.19 37.86 -32.82
N MET A 596 6.71 37.35 -31.68
CA MET A 596 5.76 38.09 -30.83
C MET A 596 6.37 39.36 -30.23
N ALA A 597 7.65 39.32 -29.83
CA ALA A 597 8.35 40.49 -29.31
C ALA A 597 8.47 41.61 -30.36
N GLU A 598 8.69 41.27 -31.63
CA GLU A 598 8.71 42.26 -32.71
C GLU A 598 7.31 42.80 -33.05
N ARG A 599 6.30 41.93 -33.05
CA ARG A 599 4.91 42.31 -33.33
C ARG A 599 4.33 43.28 -32.29
N THR A 600 4.91 43.34 -31.09
CA THR A 600 4.50 44.28 -30.03
C THR A 600 5.21 45.64 -30.14
N LYS A 601 6.25 45.76 -30.99
CA LYS A 601 6.98 47.01 -31.24
C LYS A 601 6.40 47.83 -32.39
N THR A 602 5.64 47.17 -33.28
CA THR A 602 4.80 47.74 -34.33
C THR A 602 3.38 47.88 -33.83
#